data_AF-A0AAU3E2J9-F1
#
_entry.id   AF-A0AAU3E2J9-F1
#
_cell.length_a   1.000
_cell.length_b   1.000
_cell.length_c   1.000
_cell.angle_alpha   90.00
_cell.angle_beta   90.00
_cell.angle_gamma   90.00
#
_symmetry.space_group_name_H-M   'P 1'
#
loop_
_entity.id
_entity.type
_entity.pdbx_description
1 polymer ?
#
loop_
_entity_poly.entity_id
_entity_poly.type
_entity_poly.pdbx_seq_one_letter_code
_entity_poly.pdbx_strand_id
1 'polypeptide(L)'
;MSGAAQAGYAPPTGPREPTPARRRSHWLLAVTVAWAVLLGVLTWVSVRDDGPTVREQRTLAQAGPVVDRAVGELVAAAAGDRAVALVPDRIERGCVVTPLLDGATLERAVEVVAPGADPRAVLTEIADRLPAAWRAGVRVTGDGPRLRADAGEFVLVDGRPAGDGRVRLSVRTGCRPVGDGYRAPTAQGGPEVAALAAALRALGTPATPAPVLVAAPCPGGGGPARTARVTLDPAPAEPARALAPVAAGAVLFDATEGYAYRQGPVTVALAGTELTASTGCGG
;
A
#
# COMPACT_ATOMS: atom_id res chain seq x y z
N MET A 1 13.65 -108.19 -28.24
CA MET A 1 13.35 -107.50 -26.96
C MET A 1 13.57 -106.02 -27.24
N SER A 2 12.60 -105.24 -27.74
CA SER A 2 11.42 -104.69 -27.02
C SER A 2 11.81 -104.36 -25.57
N GLY A 3 11.97 -103.13 -25.09
CA GLY A 3 11.63 -101.79 -25.56
C GLY A 3 11.26 -101.00 -24.31
N ALA A 4 11.75 -99.78 -24.12
CA ALA A 4 11.12 -98.82 -23.22
C ALA A 4 11.61 -97.40 -23.57
N ALA A 5 10.72 -96.64 -24.20
CA ALA A 5 10.86 -95.20 -24.39
C ALA A 5 10.79 -94.51 -23.02
N GLN A 6 11.75 -93.64 -22.73
CA GLN A 6 11.71 -92.78 -21.54
C GLN A 6 10.62 -91.72 -21.71
N ALA A 7 9.65 -91.76 -20.81
CA ALA A 7 8.57 -90.79 -20.71
C ALA A 7 9.13 -89.40 -20.36
N GLY A 8 8.71 -88.39 -21.12
CA GLY A 8 9.04 -86.99 -20.89
C GLY A 8 8.54 -86.51 -19.54
N TYR A 9 9.39 -85.77 -18.83
CA TYR A 9 9.08 -85.11 -17.57
C TYR A 9 8.17 -83.89 -17.85
N ALA A 10 6.91 -83.96 -17.42
CA ALA A 10 6.01 -82.81 -17.42
C ALA A 10 6.26 -81.98 -16.15
N PRO A 11 6.49 -80.65 -16.25
CA PRO A 11 6.70 -79.81 -15.06
C PRO A 11 5.39 -79.70 -14.25
N PRO A 12 5.46 -79.59 -12.91
CA PRO A 12 4.28 -79.51 -12.08
C PRO A 12 3.51 -78.21 -12.37
N THR A 13 2.22 -78.33 -12.67
CA THR A 13 1.30 -77.19 -12.71
C THR A 13 1.13 -76.66 -11.29
N GLY A 14 1.89 -75.62 -10.95
CA GLY A 14 1.68 -74.85 -9.72
C GLY A 14 0.27 -74.23 -9.66
N PRO A 15 -0.22 -73.89 -8.46
CA PRO A 15 -1.54 -73.27 -8.32
C PRO A 15 -1.64 -71.98 -9.15
N ARG A 16 -2.77 -71.80 -9.84
CA ARG A 16 -3.07 -70.58 -10.61
C ARG A 16 -2.99 -69.35 -9.68
N GLU A 17 -2.20 -68.36 -10.08
CA GLU A 17 -2.19 -67.03 -9.47
C GLU A 17 -3.62 -66.45 -9.48
N PRO A 18 -4.16 -65.97 -8.34
CA PRO A 18 -5.45 -65.34 -8.32
C PRO A 18 -5.41 -64.04 -9.13
N THR A 19 -6.21 -63.96 -10.18
CA THR A 19 -6.39 -62.75 -10.98
C THR A 19 -6.89 -61.64 -10.06
N PRO A 20 -6.23 -60.46 -9.96
CA PRO A 20 -6.67 -59.41 -9.06
C PRO A 20 -8.09 -58.99 -9.44
N ALA A 21 -9.02 -59.07 -8.49
CA ALA A 21 -10.43 -58.76 -8.72
C ALA A 21 -10.57 -57.29 -9.21
N ARG A 22 -10.99 -57.12 -10.46
CA ARG A 22 -11.20 -55.84 -11.17
C ARG A 22 -11.92 -54.77 -10.33
N ARG A 23 -12.81 -55.21 -9.43
CA ARG A 23 -13.58 -54.36 -8.49
C ARG A 23 -12.71 -53.63 -7.46
N ARG A 24 -11.61 -54.22 -7.00
CA ARG A 24 -10.65 -53.57 -6.08
C ARG A 24 -9.90 -52.43 -6.77
N SER A 25 -9.60 -52.57 -8.07
CA SER A 25 -8.95 -51.54 -8.87
C SER A 25 -9.82 -50.30 -9.05
N HIS A 26 -11.13 -50.46 -9.32
CA HIS A 26 -12.05 -49.32 -9.44
C HIS A 26 -12.26 -48.57 -8.11
N TRP A 27 -12.29 -49.28 -6.98
CA TRP A 27 -12.41 -48.65 -5.67
C TRP A 27 -11.17 -47.85 -5.30
N LEU A 28 -9.98 -48.41 -5.51
CA LEU A 28 -8.72 -47.68 -5.32
C LEU A 28 -8.66 -46.44 -6.20
N LEU A 29 -9.05 -46.55 -7.48
CA LEU A 29 -9.09 -45.41 -8.39
C LEU A 29 -10.06 -44.33 -7.92
N ALA A 30 -11.25 -44.70 -7.43
CA ALA A 30 -12.20 -43.76 -6.88
C ALA A 30 -11.65 -43.03 -5.63
N VAL A 31 -10.99 -43.76 -4.73
CA VAL A 31 -10.32 -43.19 -3.55
C VAL A 31 -9.21 -42.24 -3.97
N THR A 32 -8.37 -42.61 -4.95
CA THR A 32 -7.30 -41.74 -5.46
C THR A 32 -7.85 -40.47 -6.10
N VAL A 33 -8.91 -40.57 -6.91
CA VAL A 33 -9.54 -39.39 -7.52
C VAL A 33 -10.16 -38.48 -6.46
N ALA A 34 -10.91 -39.04 -5.50
CA ALA A 34 -11.48 -38.27 -4.41
C ALA A 34 -10.38 -37.56 -3.58
N TRP A 35 -9.26 -38.25 -3.34
CA TRP A 35 -8.12 -37.67 -2.63
C TRP A 35 -7.43 -36.55 -3.42
N ALA A 36 -7.22 -36.75 -4.73
CA ALA A 36 -6.65 -35.74 -5.60
C ALA A 36 -7.55 -34.49 -5.69
N VAL A 37 -8.87 -34.68 -5.76
CA VAL A 37 -9.84 -33.58 -5.73
C VAL A 37 -9.78 -32.85 -4.38
N LEU A 38 -9.77 -33.58 -3.26
CA LEU A 38 -9.67 -32.99 -1.93
C LEU A 38 -8.39 -32.16 -1.79
N LEU A 39 -7.24 -32.70 -2.19
CA LEU A 39 -5.97 -31.99 -2.17
C LEU A 39 -6.02 -30.76 -3.08
N GLY A 40 -6.58 -30.87 -4.28
CA GLY A 40 -6.75 -29.74 -5.19
C GLY A 40 -7.62 -28.64 -4.60
N VAL A 41 -8.72 -28.99 -3.93
CA VAL A 41 -9.60 -28.03 -3.23
C VAL A 41 -8.86 -27.39 -2.05
N LEU A 42 -8.16 -28.16 -1.22
CA LEU A 42 -7.39 -27.63 -0.09
C LEU A 42 -6.27 -26.71 -0.56
N THR A 43 -5.55 -27.07 -1.61
CA THR A 43 -4.52 -26.21 -2.21
C THR A 43 -5.14 -24.94 -2.77
N TRP A 44 -6.29 -25.02 -3.44
CA TRP A 44 -6.98 -23.85 -3.96
C TRP A 44 -7.43 -22.90 -2.85
N VAL A 45 -8.03 -23.44 -1.77
CA VAL A 45 -8.44 -22.68 -0.58
C VAL A 45 -7.22 -22.04 0.07
N SER A 46 -6.16 -22.80 0.32
CA SER A 46 -4.92 -22.29 0.93
C SER A 46 -4.30 -21.18 0.09
N VAL A 47 -4.17 -21.34 -1.23
CA VAL A 47 -3.60 -20.29 -2.11
C VAL A 47 -4.47 -19.01 -2.13
N ARG A 48 -5.78 -19.14 -1.91
CA ARG A 48 -6.70 -18.00 -1.95
C ARG A 48 -6.83 -17.29 -0.61
N ASP A 49 -6.80 -18.05 0.49
CA ASP A 49 -7.17 -17.57 1.82
C ASP A 49 -5.96 -17.44 2.77
N ASP A 50 -4.85 -18.17 2.53
CA ASP A 50 -3.62 -18.01 3.31
C ASP A 50 -2.77 -16.86 2.76
N GLY A 51 -2.45 -15.89 3.64
CA GLY A 51 -1.52 -14.81 3.34
C GLY A 51 -0.07 -15.33 3.19
N PRO A 52 0.83 -14.53 2.59
CA PRO A 52 2.24 -14.90 2.48
C PRO A 52 2.84 -15.08 3.87
N THR A 53 3.66 -16.12 4.03
CA THR A 53 4.35 -16.40 5.29
C THR A 53 5.69 -15.68 5.40
N VAL A 54 6.23 -15.19 4.28
CA VAL A 54 7.46 -14.38 4.20
C VAL A 54 7.35 -13.28 3.13
N ARG A 55 8.15 -12.22 3.25
CA ARG A 55 8.09 -11.03 2.36
C ARG A 55 8.49 -11.36 0.92
N GLU A 56 9.42 -12.30 0.82
CA GLU A 56 10.12 -12.75 -0.39
C GLU A 56 9.20 -13.54 -1.33
N GLN A 57 8.03 -14.00 -0.84
CA GLN A 57 7.02 -14.69 -1.64
C GLN A 57 6.14 -13.75 -2.48
N ARG A 58 6.22 -12.44 -2.28
CA ARG A 58 5.47 -11.45 -3.08
C ARG A 58 6.37 -10.40 -3.70
N THR A 59 6.14 -10.16 -4.99
CA THR A 59 6.80 -9.09 -5.72
C THR A 59 6.30 -7.72 -5.29
N LEU A 60 7.05 -6.68 -5.63
CA LEU A 60 6.68 -5.29 -5.38
C LEU A 60 5.37 -4.92 -6.11
N ALA A 61 5.16 -5.43 -7.34
CA ALA A 61 3.90 -5.26 -8.07
C ALA A 61 2.69 -5.87 -7.34
N GLN A 62 2.86 -7.02 -6.69
CA GLN A 62 1.80 -7.68 -5.90
C GLN A 62 1.55 -7.00 -4.55
N ALA A 63 2.58 -6.43 -3.93
CA ALA A 63 2.47 -5.70 -2.67
C ALA A 63 1.92 -4.27 -2.85
N GLY A 64 2.09 -3.67 -4.03
CA GLY A 64 1.67 -2.31 -4.36
C GLY A 64 0.22 -1.97 -3.99
N PRO A 65 -0.79 -2.77 -4.39
CA PRO A 65 -2.18 -2.52 -4.03
C PRO A 65 -2.48 -2.51 -2.52
N VAL A 66 -1.66 -3.20 -1.70
CA VAL A 66 -1.78 -3.14 -0.23
C VAL A 66 -1.27 -1.79 0.26
N VAL A 67 -0.13 -1.33 -0.27
CA VAL A 67 0.41 0.00 0.02
C VAL A 67 -0.59 1.09 -0.39
N ASP A 68 -1.20 0.98 -1.57
CA ASP A 68 -2.15 1.96 -2.08
C ASP A 68 -3.38 2.10 -1.20
N ARG A 69 -3.97 0.97 -0.78
CA ARG A 69 -5.09 0.97 0.17
C ARG A 69 -4.66 1.55 1.51
N ALA A 70 -3.47 1.18 1.99
CA ALA A 70 -3.00 1.68 3.28
C ALA A 70 -2.76 3.20 3.29
N VAL A 71 -2.31 3.78 2.17
CA VAL A 71 -2.23 5.24 2.01
C VAL A 71 -3.62 5.87 2.06
N GLY A 72 -4.62 5.26 1.43
CA GLY A 72 -6.01 5.71 1.51
C GLY A 72 -6.57 5.72 2.92
N GLU A 73 -6.31 4.66 3.69
CA GLU A 73 -6.69 4.58 5.12
C GLU A 73 -5.99 5.66 5.94
N LEU A 74 -4.71 5.97 5.65
CA LEU A 74 -4.00 7.06 6.33
C LEU A 74 -4.60 8.43 6.00
N VAL A 75 -5.00 8.68 4.74
CA VAL A 75 -5.69 9.92 4.37
C VAL A 75 -7.03 10.03 5.09
N ALA A 76 -7.80 8.94 5.15
CA ALA A 76 -9.08 8.92 5.86
C ALA A 76 -8.90 9.13 7.38
N ALA A 77 -7.90 8.49 7.99
CA ALA A 77 -7.60 8.65 9.42
C ALA A 77 -7.05 10.04 9.77
N ALA A 78 -6.30 10.67 8.87
CA ALA A 78 -5.76 12.02 9.05
C ALA A 78 -6.79 13.13 8.72
N ALA A 79 -7.96 12.78 8.18
CA ALA A 79 -9.01 13.74 7.84
C ALA A 79 -9.50 14.52 9.07
N GLY A 80 -10.01 15.73 8.83
CA GLY A 80 -10.48 16.67 9.84
C GLY A 80 -10.09 18.10 9.48
N ASP A 81 -9.72 18.89 10.48
CA ASP A 81 -9.33 20.30 10.35
C ASP A 81 -7.83 20.49 10.01
N ARG A 82 -7.22 19.48 9.38
CA ARG A 82 -5.79 19.49 9.02
C ARG A 82 -5.62 19.52 7.51
N ALA A 83 -4.51 20.09 7.06
CA ALA A 83 -4.08 19.93 5.68
C ALA A 83 -3.38 18.59 5.51
N VAL A 84 -3.88 17.76 4.59
CA VAL A 84 -3.36 16.43 4.29
C VAL A 84 -2.97 16.39 2.81
N ALA A 85 -1.76 15.91 2.52
CA ALA A 85 -1.24 15.82 1.16
C ALA A 85 -0.58 14.47 0.90
N LEU A 86 -0.85 13.90 -0.28
CA LEU A 86 -0.16 12.71 -0.77
C LEU A 86 1.23 13.09 -1.27
N VAL A 87 2.20 12.22 -0.96
CA VAL A 87 3.57 12.33 -1.45
C VAL A 87 3.77 11.35 -2.61
N PRO A 88 4.52 11.73 -3.66
CA PRO A 88 4.91 10.81 -4.73
C PRO A 88 5.54 9.53 -4.19
N ASP A 89 5.33 8.43 -4.90
CA ASP A 89 5.95 7.16 -4.54
C ASP A 89 7.47 7.19 -4.74
N ARG A 90 8.17 6.38 -3.97
CA ARG A 90 9.61 6.16 -4.09
C ARG A 90 9.88 4.67 -4.21
N ILE A 91 10.57 4.29 -5.29
CA ILE A 91 11.07 2.93 -5.49
C ILE A 91 12.59 2.95 -5.31
N GLU A 92 13.06 2.40 -4.21
CA GLU A 92 14.49 2.24 -3.92
C GLU A 92 14.95 0.86 -4.38
N ARG A 93 15.76 0.80 -5.44
CA ARG A 93 16.35 -0.44 -5.96
C ARG A 93 17.69 -0.75 -5.30
N GLY A 94 18.09 -2.02 -5.35
CA GLY A 94 19.43 -2.46 -4.93
C GLY A 94 19.48 -2.99 -3.48
N CYS A 95 18.33 -3.24 -2.87
CA CYS A 95 18.29 -4.07 -1.68
C CYS A 95 18.40 -5.55 -2.09
N VAL A 96 19.00 -6.39 -1.25
CA VAL A 96 19.23 -7.80 -1.55
C VAL A 96 18.13 -8.64 -0.90
N VAL A 97 17.36 -9.37 -1.70
CA VAL A 97 16.34 -10.31 -1.21
C VAL A 97 17.02 -11.62 -0.84
N THR A 98 17.84 -12.14 -1.75
CA THR A 98 18.79 -13.23 -1.52
C THR A 98 20.09 -12.91 -2.27
N PRO A 99 21.23 -13.57 -1.98
CA PRO A 99 22.48 -13.31 -2.69
C PRO A 99 22.42 -13.43 -4.23
N LEU A 100 21.36 -14.04 -4.78
CA LEU A 100 21.14 -14.22 -6.21
C LEU A 100 19.96 -13.40 -6.76
N LEU A 101 19.27 -12.65 -5.91
CA LEU A 101 18.05 -11.94 -6.26
C LEU A 101 18.03 -10.52 -5.69
N ASP A 102 18.17 -9.55 -6.59
CA ASP A 102 17.97 -8.15 -6.29
C ASP A 102 16.50 -7.85 -6.00
N GLY A 103 16.30 -6.84 -5.17
CA GLY A 103 14.99 -6.33 -4.82
C GLY A 103 14.90 -4.82 -4.87
N ALA A 104 13.69 -4.38 -4.58
CA ALA A 104 13.38 -2.98 -4.36
C ALA A 104 12.44 -2.82 -3.16
N THR A 105 12.44 -1.63 -2.58
CA THR A 105 11.46 -1.20 -1.59
C THR A 105 10.56 -0.13 -2.22
N LEU A 106 9.25 -0.30 -2.09
CA LEU A 106 8.27 0.73 -2.39
C LEU A 106 7.95 1.48 -1.09
N GLU A 107 8.01 2.80 -1.16
CA GLU A 107 7.49 3.72 -0.14
C GLU A 107 6.45 4.65 -0.76
N ARG A 108 5.33 4.82 -0.07
CA ARG A 108 4.39 5.92 -0.30
C ARG A 108 4.16 6.66 1.01
N ALA A 109 3.79 7.94 0.94
CA ALA A 109 3.62 8.72 2.15
C ALA A 109 2.46 9.72 2.07
N VAL A 110 2.01 10.12 3.26
CA VAL A 110 1.04 11.18 3.52
C VAL A 110 1.71 12.19 4.44
N GLU A 111 1.61 13.47 4.10
CA GLU A 111 2.04 14.58 4.95
C GLU A 111 0.81 15.24 5.56
N VAL A 112 0.88 15.46 6.87
CA VAL A 112 -0.15 16.14 7.66
C VAL A 112 0.47 17.39 8.23
N VAL A 113 -0.13 18.55 7.93
CA VAL A 113 0.30 19.84 8.47
C VAL A 113 -0.64 20.25 9.59
N ALA A 114 -0.08 20.39 10.79
CA ALA A 114 -0.78 20.72 12.02
C ALA A 114 0.11 21.65 12.88
N PRO A 115 0.26 22.93 12.49
CA PRO A 115 1.12 23.86 13.20
C PRO A 115 0.65 24.05 14.64
N GLY A 116 1.60 24.17 15.58
CA GLY A 116 1.33 24.33 17.01
C GLY A 116 0.76 23.10 17.74
N ALA A 117 0.41 22.02 17.02
CA ALA A 117 -0.09 20.81 17.65
C ALA A 117 1.05 19.95 18.21
N ASP A 118 0.81 19.28 19.35
CA ASP A 118 1.73 18.25 19.85
C ASP A 118 1.78 17.08 18.85
N PRO A 119 2.96 16.77 18.24
CA PRO A 119 3.07 15.69 17.28
C PRO A 119 2.66 14.33 17.85
N ARG A 120 2.85 14.10 19.17
CA ARG A 120 2.41 12.85 19.79
C ARG A 120 0.89 12.74 19.80
N ALA A 121 0.19 13.82 20.15
CA ALA A 121 -1.26 13.86 20.14
C ALA A 121 -1.82 13.62 18.73
N VAL A 122 -1.25 14.29 17.71
CA VAL A 122 -1.64 14.11 16.30
C VAL A 122 -1.47 12.66 15.86
N LEU A 123 -0.30 12.06 16.13
CA LEU A 123 -0.05 10.66 15.80
C LEU A 123 -1.00 9.71 16.54
N THR A 124 -1.35 10.00 17.80
CA THR A 124 -2.24 9.15 18.60
C THR A 124 -3.65 9.17 18.03
N GLU A 125 -4.16 10.37 17.72
CA GLU A 125 -5.48 10.53 17.10
C GLU A 125 -5.58 9.82 15.74
N ILE A 126 -4.53 9.87 14.93
CA ILE A 126 -4.46 9.12 13.67
C ILE A 126 -4.46 7.62 13.95
N ALA A 127 -3.64 7.14 14.89
CA ALA A 127 -3.57 5.73 15.25
C ALA A 127 -4.93 5.18 15.72
N ASP A 128 -5.68 5.95 16.50
CA ASP A 128 -6.99 5.56 17.05
C ASP A 128 -8.07 5.40 15.97
N ARG A 129 -7.89 6.00 14.78
CA ARG A 129 -8.80 5.88 13.64
C ARG A 129 -8.37 4.85 12.61
N LEU A 130 -7.16 4.33 12.70
CA LEU A 130 -6.69 3.29 11.78
C LEU A 130 -7.43 1.97 12.03
N PRO A 131 -7.49 1.07 11.03
CA PRO A 131 -8.12 -0.23 11.20
C PRO A 131 -7.55 -0.98 12.41
N ALA A 132 -8.43 -1.47 13.29
CA ALA A 132 -8.01 -2.16 14.52
C ALA A 132 -7.08 -3.35 14.25
N ALA A 133 -7.27 -4.04 13.11
CA ALA A 133 -6.42 -5.15 12.67
C ALA A 133 -4.94 -4.76 12.48
N TRP A 134 -4.66 -3.47 12.21
CA TRP A 134 -3.30 -2.99 12.02
C TRP A 134 -2.53 -2.83 13.31
N ARG A 135 -3.22 -2.88 14.46
CA ARG A 135 -2.63 -2.75 15.81
C ARG A 135 -1.73 -1.51 15.90
N ALA A 136 -2.25 -0.39 15.38
CA ALA A 136 -1.53 0.87 15.37
C ALA A 136 -1.25 1.34 16.80
N GLY A 137 -0.08 1.96 17.01
CA GLY A 137 0.27 2.52 18.30
C GLY A 137 1.40 3.52 18.22
N VAL A 138 1.41 4.45 19.18
CA VAL A 138 2.42 5.50 19.30
C VAL A 138 3.34 5.23 20.48
N ARG A 139 4.65 5.31 20.25
CA ARG A 139 5.68 5.18 21.29
C ARG A 139 6.65 6.35 21.18
N VAL A 140 7.19 6.79 22.31
CA VAL A 140 8.25 7.80 22.33
C VAL A 140 9.60 7.10 22.24
N THR A 141 10.42 7.49 21.28
CA THR A 141 11.81 7.03 21.11
C THR A 141 12.77 8.20 21.36
N GLY A 142 14.09 7.94 21.30
CA GLY A 142 15.10 9.01 21.37
C GLY A 142 14.95 10.07 20.28
N ASP A 143 14.33 9.71 19.15
CA ASP A 143 14.07 10.58 18.00
C ASP A 143 12.68 11.26 18.06
N GLY A 144 11.94 11.12 19.17
CA GLY A 144 10.61 11.69 19.36
C GLY A 144 9.45 10.67 19.27
N PRO A 145 8.19 11.13 19.23
CA PRO A 145 7.02 10.25 19.12
C PRO A 145 6.98 9.56 17.75
N ARG A 146 6.65 8.28 17.75
CA ARG A 146 6.63 7.44 16.56
C ARG A 146 5.41 6.54 16.54
N LEU A 147 4.64 6.61 15.47
CA LEU A 147 3.56 5.68 15.15
C LEU A 147 4.12 4.47 14.43
N ARG A 148 3.63 3.27 14.79
CA ARG A 148 3.79 2.06 13.98
C ARG A 148 2.49 1.30 13.86
N ALA A 149 2.27 0.73 12.69
CA ALA A 149 1.18 -0.22 12.44
C ALA A 149 1.60 -1.24 11.36
N ASP A 150 0.88 -2.36 11.28
CA ASP A 150 1.06 -3.39 10.26
C ASP A 150 -0.17 -3.42 9.37
N ALA A 151 -0.04 -2.96 8.12
CA ALA A 151 -1.15 -2.95 7.17
C ALA A 151 -1.48 -4.35 6.61
N GLY A 152 -0.87 -5.41 7.17
CA GLY A 152 -0.92 -6.77 6.65
C GLY A 152 0.11 -6.97 5.56
N GLU A 153 0.31 -8.23 5.17
CA GLU A 153 1.20 -8.58 4.03
C GLU A 153 2.64 -8.08 4.21
N PHE A 154 3.07 -7.88 5.46
CA PHE A 154 4.36 -7.27 5.84
C PHE A 154 4.56 -5.84 5.32
N VAL A 155 3.48 -5.08 5.16
CA VAL A 155 3.53 -3.66 4.84
C VAL A 155 3.56 -2.85 6.13
N LEU A 156 4.69 -2.18 6.36
CA LEU A 156 4.89 -1.35 7.54
C LEU A 156 4.27 0.03 7.33
N VAL A 157 3.47 0.47 8.28
CA VAL A 157 3.09 1.88 8.44
C VAL A 157 3.94 2.49 9.55
N ASP A 158 4.57 3.62 9.26
CA ASP A 158 5.40 4.37 10.19
C ASP A 158 4.98 5.84 10.18
N GLY A 159 4.93 6.49 11.34
CA GLY A 159 4.62 7.92 11.44
C GLY A 159 5.59 8.64 12.34
N ARG A 160 6.06 9.81 11.93
CA ARG A 160 7.04 10.61 12.69
C ARG A 160 6.88 12.11 12.43
N PRO A 161 7.29 12.98 13.38
CA PRO A 161 7.46 14.40 13.10
C PRO A 161 8.41 14.64 11.93
N ALA A 162 8.11 15.64 11.10
CA ALA A 162 8.90 16.04 9.93
C ALA A 162 9.37 17.51 10.01
N GLY A 163 9.36 18.09 11.21
CA GLY A 163 9.66 19.51 11.46
C GLY A 163 8.51 20.45 11.10
N ASP A 164 8.58 21.69 11.59
CA ASP A 164 7.67 22.79 11.25
C ASP A 164 6.16 22.42 11.35
N GLY A 165 5.77 21.78 12.46
CA GLY A 165 4.37 21.38 12.65
C GLY A 165 3.86 20.31 11.68
N ARG A 166 4.76 19.61 10.97
CA ARG A 166 4.40 18.52 10.05
C ARG A 166 4.62 17.16 10.68
N VAL A 167 3.74 16.23 10.31
CA VAL A 167 3.88 14.80 10.56
C VAL A 167 3.91 14.09 9.22
N ARG A 168 4.86 13.18 9.04
CA ARG A 168 4.94 12.32 7.86
C ARG A 168 4.59 10.90 8.24
N LEU A 169 3.59 10.35 7.55
CA LEU A 169 3.17 8.96 7.62
C LEU A 169 3.68 8.25 6.37
N SER A 170 4.45 7.18 6.51
CA SER A 170 4.95 6.38 5.39
C SER A 170 4.44 4.96 5.45
N VAL A 171 4.24 4.37 4.27
CA VAL A 171 3.82 2.99 4.06
C VAL A 171 4.87 2.32 3.20
N ARG A 172 5.46 1.22 3.70
CA ARG A 172 6.64 0.59 3.08
C ARG A 172 6.48 -0.91 2.95
N THR A 173 6.89 -1.45 1.80
CA THR A 173 6.83 -2.90 1.54
C THR A 173 7.94 -3.70 2.21
N GLY A 174 9.05 -3.06 2.60
CA GLY A 174 10.34 -3.72 2.78
C GLY A 174 10.95 -4.18 1.44
N CYS A 175 12.11 -4.84 1.51
CA CYS A 175 12.79 -5.36 0.32
C CYS A 175 12.03 -6.53 -0.30
N ARG A 176 11.74 -6.45 -1.61
CA ARG A 176 10.98 -7.47 -2.36
C ARG A 176 11.50 -7.64 -3.78
N PRO A 177 11.30 -8.81 -4.40
CA PRO A 177 11.54 -8.98 -5.83
C PRO A 177 10.73 -7.95 -6.64
N VAL A 178 11.32 -7.36 -7.69
CA VAL A 178 10.67 -6.26 -8.43
C VAL A 178 9.41 -6.71 -9.18
N GLY A 179 9.44 -7.92 -9.77
CA GLY A 179 8.35 -8.44 -10.62
C GLY A 179 8.13 -7.60 -11.89
N ASP A 180 6.88 -7.52 -12.35
CA ASP A 180 6.48 -6.79 -13.58
C ASP A 180 6.50 -5.26 -13.46
N GLY A 181 6.99 -4.75 -12.33
CA GLY A 181 7.07 -3.32 -12.03
C GLY A 181 5.74 -2.76 -11.50
N TYR A 182 5.80 -2.18 -10.31
CA TYR A 182 4.68 -1.44 -9.74
C TYR A 182 4.41 -0.14 -10.50
N ARG A 183 3.14 0.23 -10.57
CA ARG A 183 2.67 1.53 -11.06
C ARG A 183 1.74 2.13 -10.01
N ALA A 184 2.07 3.32 -9.55
CA ALA A 184 1.22 4.02 -8.61
C ALA A 184 -0.12 4.41 -9.26
N PRO A 185 -1.21 4.48 -8.46
CA PRO A 185 -2.47 5.06 -8.90
C PRO A 185 -2.25 6.47 -9.44
N THR A 186 -2.67 6.70 -10.68
CA THR A 186 -2.58 8.00 -11.33
C THR A 186 -3.86 8.81 -11.09
N ALA A 187 -3.71 10.11 -10.84
CA ALA A 187 -4.81 11.06 -10.91
C ALA A 187 -4.84 11.72 -12.30
N GLN A 188 -6.03 11.83 -12.88
CA GLN A 188 -6.29 12.85 -13.88
C GLN A 188 -6.55 14.18 -13.15
N GLY A 189 -6.16 15.30 -13.76
CA GLY A 189 -6.38 16.61 -13.17
C GLY A 189 -7.86 16.85 -12.84
N GLY A 190 -8.12 17.37 -11.64
CA GLY A 190 -9.46 17.66 -11.13
C GLY A 190 -9.54 19.01 -10.42
N PRO A 191 -10.47 19.17 -9.45
CA PRO A 191 -10.63 20.42 -8.71
C PRO A 191 -9.37 20.84 -7.96
N GLU A 192 -8.53 19.89 -7.54
CA GLU A 192 -7.24 20.15 -6.92
C GLU A 192 -6.28 20.91 -7.84
N VAL A 193 -6.29 20.63 -9.15
CA VAL A 193 -5.46 21.34 -10.13
C VAL A 193 -5.96 22.78 -10.32
N ALA A 194 -7.27 22.96 -10.37
CA ALA A 194 -7.87 24.29 -10.50
C ALA A 194 -7.59 25.18 -9.27
N ALA A 195 -7.72 24.61 -8.06
CA ALA A 195 -7.41 25.30 -6.81
C ALA A 195 -5.91 25.64 -6.72
N LEU A 196 -5.04 24.70 -7.09
CA LEU A 196 -3.60 24.95 -7.16
C LEU A 196 -3.26 26.08 -8.12
N ALA A 197 -3.84 26.09 -9.32
CA ALA A 197 -3.63 27.16 -10.30
C ALA A 197 -4.18 28.52 -9.82
N ALA A 198 -5.25 28.54 -9.02
CA ALA A 198 -5.73 29.77 -8.39
C ALA A 198 -4.77 30.29 -7.32
N ALA A 199 -4.26 29.40 -6.46
CA ALA A 199 -3.26 29.74 -5.45
C ALA A 199 -1.96 30.28 -6.09
N LEU A 200 -1.46 29.63 -7.14
CA LEU A 200 -0.29 30.07 -7.90
C LEU A 200 -0.47 31.45 -8.52
N ARG A 201 -1.64 31.73 -9.10
CA ARG A 201 -1.94 33.07 -9.62
C ARG A 201 -1.98 34.12 -8.51
N ALA A 202 -2.54 33.78 -7.35
CA ALA A 202 -2.58 34.67 -6.20
C ALA A 202 -1.17 34.95 -5.63
N LEU A 203 -0.27 33.98 -5.69
CA LEU A 203 1.14 34.11 -5.32
C LEU A 203 2.00 34.82 -6.39
N GLY A 204 1.42 35.18 -7.54
CA GLY A 204 2.16 35.82 -8.63
C GLY A 204 3.07 34.89 -9.43
N THR A 205 2.87 33.56 -9.33
CA THR A 205 3.68 32.51 -9.99
C THR A 205 2.85 31.67 -10.98
N PRO A 206 2.24 32.28 -12.02
CA PRO A 206 1.34 31.57 -12.94
C PRO A 206 2.05 30.56 -13.87
N ALA A 207 3.37 30.69 -14.06
CA ALA A 207 4.19 29.82 -14.90
C ALA A 207 5.03 28.86 -14.02
N THR A 208 4.36 27.92 -13.37
CA THR A 208 5.03 26.81 -12.67
C THR A 208 5.18 25.62 -13.60
N PRO A 209 6.20 24.75 -13.42
CA PRO A 209 6.22 23.47 -14.12
C PRO A 209 4.93 22.69 -13.82
N ALA A 210 4.59 21.75 -14.72
CA ALA A 210 3.38 20.96 -14.59
C ALA A 210 3.29 20.32 -13.18
N PRO A 211 2.14 20.41 -12.50
CA PRO A 211 2.02 19.91 -11.14
C PRO A 211 2.20 18.39 -11.11
N VAL A 212 2.83 17.90 -10.05
CA VAL A 212 2.90 16.46 -9.80
C VAL A 212 1.56 16.03 -9.22
N LEU A 213 0.90 15.08 -9.89
CA LEU A 213 -0.40 14.56 -9.47
C LEU A 213 -0.22 13.19 -8.82
N VAL A 214 -0.77 13.03 -7.62
CA VAL A 214 -0.69 11.81 -6.83
C VAL A 214 -2.09 11.40 -6.39
N ALA A 215 -2.40 10.09 -6.43
CA ALA A 215 -3.70 9.57 -6.03
C ALA A 215 -3.59 8.39 -5.05
N ALA A 216 -4.59 8.21 -4.21
CA ALA A 216 -4.76 7.00 -3.40
C ALA A 216 -6.22 6.55 -3.39
N PRO A 217 -6.50 5.24 -3.51
CA PRO A 217 -7.86 4.74 -3.40
C PRO A 217 -8.37 4.93 -1.96
N CYS A 218 -9.56 5.50 -1.80
CA CYS A 218 -10.15 5.70 -0.49
C CYS A 218 -10.83 4.43 0.03
N PRO A 219 -10.90 4.25 1.36
CA PRO A 219 -11.65 3.15 1.95
C PRO A 219 -13.15 3.25 1.59
N GLY A 220 -13.84 2.12 1.55
CA GLY A 220 -15.28 2.07 1.30
C GLY A 220 -15.73 2.28 -0.16
N GLY A 221 -14.80 2.36 -1.12
CA GLY A 221 -15.12 2.46 -2.55
C GLY A 221 -15.55 3.86 -3.02
N GLY A 222 -15.33 4.89 -2.21
CA GLY A 222 -15.48 6.28 -2.61
C GLY A 222 -14.48 6.70 -3.70
N GLY A 223 -14.63 7.93 -4.20
CA GLY A 223 -13.66 8.54 -5.11
C GLY A 223 -12.25 8.58 -4.50
N PRO A 224 -11.18 8.55 -5.30
CA PRO A 224 -9.82 8.54 -4.78
C PRO A 224 -9.46 9.89 -4.14
N ALA A 225 -8.63 9.84 -3.10
CA ALA A 225 -7.92 11.02 -2.62
C ALA A 225 -6.90 11.44 -3.69
N ARG A 226 -6.75 12.75 -3.88
CA ARG A 226 -5.88 13.33 -4.90
C ARG A 226 -5.09 14.47 -4.32
N THR A 227 -3.86 14.64 -4.78
CA THR A 227 -3.04 15.81 -4.48
C THR A 227 -2.37 16.28 -5.75
N ALA A 228 -2.50 17.57 -6.04
CA ALA A 228 -1.64 18.30 -6.95
C ALA A 228 -0.61 19.07 -6.13
N ARG A 229 0.68 18.96 -6.48
CA ARG A 229 1.76 19.65 -5.77
C ARG A 229 2.74 20.32 -6.72
N VAL A 230 3.30 21.43 -6.25
CA VAL A 230 4.43 22.13 -6.87
C VAL A 230 5.38 22.63 -5.78
N THR A 231 6.68 22.58 -6.08
CA THR A 231 7.70 23.23 -5.27
C THR A 231 7.91 24.65 -5.80
N LEU A 232 7.80 25.64 -4.92
CA LEU A 232 8.04 27.04 -5.21
C LEU A 232 9.51 27.38 -4.94
N ASP A 233 10.16 28.08 -5.86
CA ASP A 233 11.50 28.60 -5.66
C ASP A 233 11.56 30.04 -6.19
N PRO A 234 11.73 31.06 -5.32
CA PRO A 234 11.87 30.97 -3.86
C PRO A 234 10.54 30.73 -3.13
N ALA A 235 10.61 30.47 -1.81
CA ALA A 235 9.45 30.48 -0.93
C ALA A 235 8.79 31.88 -0.91
N PRO A 236 7.44 31.98 -0.92
CA PRO A 236 6.75 33.27 -0.80
C PRO A 236 7.01 33.94 0.54
N ALA A 237 7.31 35.24 0.55
CA ALA A 237 7.58 36.00 1.77
C ALA A 237 6.33 36.28 2.63
N GLU A 238 5.19 36.56 2.00
CA GLU A 238 3.92 36.88 2.68
C GLU A 238 2.77 36.00 2.15
N PRO A 239 2.80 34.67 2.38
CA PRO A 239 1.84 33.75 1.78
C PRO A 239 0.40 34.03 2.23
N ALA A 240 0.20 34.36 3.51
CA ALA A 240 -1.13 34.67 4.06
C ALA A 240 -1.79 35.86 3.35
N ARG A 241 -1.03 36.93 3.11
CA ARG A 241 -1.52 38.12 2.42
C ARG A 241 -1.89 37.84 0.97
N ALA A 242 -1.06 37.07 0.27
CA ALA A 242 -1.28 36.73 -1.12
C ALA A 242 -2.46 35.74 -1.30
N LEU A 243 -2.61 34.77 -0.40
CA LEU A 243 -3.63 33.73 -0.48
C LEU A 243 -4.97 34.12 0.16
N ALA A 244 -5.03 35.13 1.03
CA ALA A 244 -6.26 35.57 1.68
C ALA A 244 -7.45 35.83 0.72
N PRO A 245 -7.27 36.46 -0.46
CA PRO A 245 -8.37 36.66 -1.41
C PRO A 245 -8.95 35.36 -1.97
N VAL A 246 -8.11 34.36 -2.25
CA VAL A 246 -8.57 33.05 -2.75
C VAL A 246 -9.09 32.15 -1.63
N ALA A 247 -8.63 32.35 -0.39
CA ALA A 247 -9.14 31.64 0.78
C ALA A 247 -10.56 32.05 1.17
N ALA A 248 -11.00 33.27 0.80
CA ALA A 248 -12.35 33.78 1.07
C ALA A 248 -12.83 33.59 2.53
N GLY A 249 -11.90 33.68 3.49
CA GLY A 249 -12.16 33.52 4.92
C GLY A 249 -12.19 32.07 5.44
N ALA A 250 -12.09 31.05 4.58
CA ALA A 250 -12.08 29.63 4.96
C ALA A 250 -10.67 29.14 5.33
N VAL A 251 -9.97 29.89 6.20
CA VAL A 251 -8.60 29.59 6.65
C VAL A 251 -8.64 28.44 7.66
N LEU A 252 -7.80 27.43 7.46
CA LEU A 252 -7.59 26.33 8.41
C LEU A 252 -6.53 26.71 9.44
N PHE A 253 -5.41 27.28 8.98
CA PHE A 253 -4.37 27.82 9.84
C PHE A 253 -3.56 28.88 9.09
N ASP A 254 -3.05 29.84 9.86
CA ASP A 254 -2.10 30.86 9.46
C ASP A 254 -1.01 30.91 10.54
N ALA A 255 0.14 30.30 10.23
CA ALA A 255 1.25 30.12 11.17
C ALA A 255 2.58 30.36 10.47
N THR A 256 3.64 30.56 11.25
CA THR A 256 5.00 30.74 10.72
C THR A 256 5.49 29.57 9.87
N GLU A 257 4.99 28.37 10.18
CA GLU A 257 5.34 27.11 9.55
C GLU A 257 4.58 26.85 8.24
N GLY A 258 3.49 27.59 8.01
CA GLY A 258 2.69 27.47 6.80
C GLY A 258 1.31 28.12 6.87
N TYR A 259 0.65 28.13 5.72
CA TYR A 259 -0.69 28.67 5.54
C TYR A 259 -1.58 27.64 4.84
N ALA A 260 -2.80 27.43 5.32
CA ALA A 260 -3.75 26.56 4.66
C ALA A 260 -5.19 27.08 4.73
N TYR A 261 -5.95 26.75 3.70
CA TYR A 261 -7.36 27.11 3.58
C TYR A 261 -8.15 26.05 2.84
N ARG A 262 -9.48 26.13 2.93
CA ARG A 262 -10.40 25.23 2.23
C ARG A 262 -11.10 25.97 1.10
N GLN A 263 -11.18 25.34 -0.07
CA GLN A 263 -11.95 25.78 -1.22
C GLN A 263 -12.88 24.64 -1.66
N GLY A 264 -14.11 24.63 -1.12
CA GLY A 264 -15.05 23.52 -1.31
C GLY A 264 -14.48 22.21 -0.75
N PRO A 265 -14.35 21.13 -1.54
CA PRO A 265 -13.78 19.86 -1.09
C PRO A 265 -12.24 19.84 -1.12
N VAL A 266 -11.59 20.91 -1.62
CA VAL A 266 -10.13 20.98 -1.75
C VAL A 266 -9.53 21.72 -0.56
N THR A 267 -8.51 21.14 0.05
CA THR A 267 -7.64 21.84 0.99
C THR A 267 -6.37 22.28 0.27
N VAL A 268 -6.05 23.57 0.32
CA VAL A 268 -4.80 24.13 -0.20
C VAL A 268 -3.89 24.45 0.96
N ALA A 269 -2.63 24.03 0.88
CA ALA A 269 -1.63 24.24 1.92
C ALA A 269 -0.30 24.64 1.31
N LEU A 270 0.34 25.64 1.91
CA LEU A 270 1.71 26.04 1.66
C LEU A 270 2.53 25.81 2.93
N ALA A 271 3.52 24.92 2.86
CA ALA A 271 4.43 24.64 3.97
C ALA A 271 5.88 24.71 3.46
N GLY A 272 6.64 25.70 3.94
CA GLY A 272 7.94 26.04 3.35
C GLY A 272 7.79 26.44 1.86
N THR A 273 8.40 25.67 0.97
CA THR A 273 8.31 25.85 -0.49
C THR A 273 7.24 24.98 -1.15
N GLU A 274 6.62 24.05 -0.42
CA GLU A 274 5.69 23.09 -1.00
C GLU A 274 4.27 23.64 -0.98
N LEU A 275 3.73 23.91 -2.17
CA LEU A 275 2.33 24.26 -2.36
C LEU A 275 1.56 23.02 -2.83
N THR A 276 0.53 22.65 -2.07
CA THR A 276 -0.29 21.47 -2.31
C THR A 276 -1.76 21.86 -2.38
N ALA A 277 -2.52 21.16 -3.20
CA ALA A 277 -3.98 21.18 -3.22
C ALA A 277 -4.46 19.73 -3.20
N SER A 278 -5.33 19.38 -2.26
CA SER A 278 -5.72 17.99 -2.02
C SER A 278 -7.21 17.81 -1.82
N THR A 279 -7.76 16.72 -2.35
CA THR A 279 -9.07 16.20 -1.99
C THR A 279 -8.91 14.95 -1.11
N GLY A 280 -9.65 14.88 -0.02
CA GLY A 280 -9.63 13.75 0.92
C GLY A 280 -10.54 12.60 0.51
N CYS A 281 -10.82 11.70 1.46
CA CYS A 281 -11.68 10.53 1.26
C CYS A 281 -13.16 10.73 1.59
N GLY A 282 -13.52 11.86 2.21
CA GLY A 282 -14.90 12.33 2.28
C GLY A 282 -15.12 13.32 1.15
N GLY A 283 -15.84 12.91 0.11
CA GLY A 283 -16.22 13.79 -1.00
C GLY A 283 -17.08 14.96 -0.57
#